data_AF-A0A920BMA2-F1
#
_entry.id   AF-A0A920BMA2-F1
#
_cell.length_a   1.000
_cell.length_b   1.000
_cell.length_c   1.000
_cell.angle_alpha   90.00
_cell.angle_beta   90.00
_cell.angle_gamma   90.00
#
_symmetry.space_group_name_H-M   'P 1'
#
loop_
_entity.id
_entity.type
_entity.pdbx_description
1 polymer ?
#
loop_
_entity_poly.entity_id
_entity_poly.type
_entity_poly.pdbx_seq_one_letter_code
_entity_poly.pdbx_strand_id
1 'polypeptide(L)'
;MSESDILDLAESMIPDHQHFDPQLFTEMSALAEGANISIAEAIIVGGFTDFVDTVRSATNGVTPPELHEDDCTAVLVPDSRANGEGFLAQTWDMHDTATDHVLLLRIKPDECPSALIFTTTGCLGQIGMNDQGVA
;
A
#
# COMPACT_ATOMS: atom_id res chain seq x y z
N MET A 1 -21.14 -8.71 -6.76
CA MET A 1 -21.31 -7.25 -6.57
C MET A 1 -21.21 -6.60 -7.93
N SER A 2 -22.05 -5.60 -8.19
CA SER A 2 -21.89 -4.70 -9.34
C SER A 2 -20.71 -3.76 -9.10
N GLU A 3 -20.24 -3.07 -10.14
CA GLU A 3 -19.21 -2.03 -10.01
C GLU A 3 -19.67 -0.91 -9.06
N SER A 4 -20.95 -0.51 -9.13
CA SER A 4 -21.54 0.47 -8.21
C SER A 4 -21.47 -0.01 -6.76
N ASP A 5 -21.79 -1.29 -6.50
CA ASP A 5 -21.76 -1.82 -5.13
C ASP A 5 -20.33 -1.78 -4.54
N ILE A 6 -19.31 -1.93 -5.40
CA ILE A 6 -17.90 -1.89 -5.01
C ILE A 6 -17.48 -0.45 -4.68
N LEU A 7 -17.86 0.52 -5.51
CA LEU A 7 -17.59 1.93 -5.24
C LEU A 7 -18.33 2.40 -3.98
N ASP A 8 -19.60 2.04 -3.80
CA ASP A 8 -20.38 2.37 -2.60
C ASP A 8 -19.72 1.81 -1.33
N LEU A 9 -19.15 0.60 -1.40
CA LEU A 9 -18.42 0.00 -0.29
C LEU A 9 -17.15 0.80 0.05
N ALA A 10 -16.37 1.21 -0.95
CA ALA A 10 -15.20 2.05 -0.74
C ALA A 10 -15.56 3.44 -0.21
N GLU A 11 -16.62 4.07 -0.74
CA GLU A 11 -17.12 5.35 -0.23
C GLU A 11 -17.50 5.28 1.26
N SER A 12 -18.07 4.15 1.70
CA SER A 12 -18.44 3.95 3.10
C SER A 12 -17.26 4.02 4.07
N MET A 13 -16.02 3.82 3.59
CA MET A 13 -14.79 3.86 4.38
C MET A 13 -14.18 5.26 4.54
N ILE A 14 -14.64 6.23 3.75
CA ILE A 14 -14.09 7.60 3.75
C ILE A 14 -14.04 8.22 5.16
N PRO A 15 -15.09 8.11 6.00
CA PRO A 15 -15.06 8.66 7.36
C PRO A 15 -13.96 8.04 8.23
N ASP A 16 -13.68 6.74 8.07
CA ASP A 16 -12.67 6.03 8.86
C ASP A 16 -11.26 6.44 8.43
N HIS A 17 -11.00 6.59 7.12
CA HIS A 17 -9.73 7.13 6.62
C HIS A 17 -9.49 8.56 7.12
N GLN A 18 -10.50 9.42 7.06
CA GLN A 18 -10.43 10.79 7.57
C GLN A 18 -10.16 10.84 9.08
N HIS A 19 -10.77 9.93 9.83
CA HIS A 19 -10.60 9.86 11.28
C HIS A 19 -9.23 9.32 11.68
N PHE A 20 -8.74 8.30 10.98
CA PHE A 20 -7.46 7.66 11.26
C PHE A 20 -6.28 8.63 11.09
N ASP A 21 -6.18 9.26 9.92
CA ASP A 21 -5.15 10.26 9.65
C ASP A 21 -5.61 11.29 8.61
N PRO A 22 -5.98 12.51 9.05
CA PRO A 22 -6.42 13.59 8.15
C PRO A 22 -5.34 14.04 7.16
N GLN A 23 -4.05 13.93 7.49
CA GLN A 23 -2.97 14.34 6.61
C GLN A 23 -2.79 13.31 5.49
N LEU A 24 -2.75 12.01 5.82
CA LEU A 24 -2.72 10.95 4.81
C LEU A 24 -3.97 10.96 3.92
N PHE A 25 -5.14 11.22 4.50
CA PHE A 25 -6.36 11.38 3.69
C PHE A 25 -6.27 12.56 2.72
N THR A 26 -5.67 13.67 3.14
CA THR A 26 -5.43 14.84 2.28
C THR A 26 -4.48 14.50 1.13
N GLU A 27 -3.39 13.77 1.41
CA GLU A 27 -2.44 13.32 0.39
C GLU A 27 -3.10 12.38 -0.62
N MET A 28 -3.87 11.38 -0.15
CA MET A 28 -4.64 10.47 -1.00
C MET A 28 -5.65 11.23 -1.87
N SER A 29 -6.33 12.24 -1.30
CA SER A 29 -7.30 13.07 -2.03
C SER A 29 -6.62 13.89 -3.13
N ALA A 30 -5.45 14.46 -2.86
CA ALA A 30 -4.67 15.20 -3.84
C ALA A 30 -4.13 14.28 -4.96
N LEU A 31 -3.72 13.06 -4.62
CA LEU A 31 -3.37 12.03 -5.60
C LEU A 31 -4.58 11.71 -6.49
N ALA A 32 -5.75 11.49 -5.90
CA ALA A 32 -6.98 11.18 -6.63
C ALA A 32 -7.36 12.30 -7.61
N GLU A 33 -7.29 13.56 -7.16
CA GLU A 33 -7.50 14.74 -8.00
C GLU A 33 -6.50 14.79 -9.17
N GLY A 34 -5.21 14.62 -8.88
CA GLY A 34 -4.15 14.62 -9.90
C GLY A 34 -4.26 13.48 -10.91
N ALA A 35 -4.78 12.33 -10.50
CA ALA A 35 -5.03 11.17 -11.33
C ALA A 35 -6.41 11.20 -12.03
N ASN A 36 -7.27 12.18 -11.71
CA ASN A 36 -8.65 12.27 -12.18
C ASN A 36 -9.46 11.00 -11.89
N ILE A 37 -9.36 10.51 -10.66
CA ILE A 37 -10.16 9.41 -10.11
C ILE A 37 -10.93 9.89 -8.87
N SER A 38 -11.96 9.15 -8.49
CA SER A 38 -12.70 9.37 -7.24
C SER A 38 -11.88 8.95 -6.02
N ILE A 39 -12.27 9.45 -4.84
CA ILE A 39 -11.67 9.03 -3.56
C ILE A 39 -11.92 7.53 -3.33
N ALA A 40 -13.08 7.01 -3.72
CA ALA A 40 -13.41 5.60 -3.65
C ALA A 40 -12.44 4.74 -4.49
N GLU A 41 -12.18 5.14 -5.73
CA GLU A 41 -11.17 4.48 -6.58
C GLU A 41 -9.76 4.58 -5.98
N ALA A 42 -9.42 5.71 -5.35
CA ALA A 42 -8.12 5.89 -4.68
C ALA A 42 -7.95 4.93 -3.49
N ILE A 43 -9.01 4.74 -2.67
CA ILE A 43 -9.04 3.75 -1.59
C ILE A 43 -8.84 2.33 -2.16
N ILE A 44 -9.53 2.00 -3.25
CA ILE A 44 -9.44 0.67 -3.89
C ILE A 44 -8.04 0.42 -4.44
N VAL A 45 -7.47 1.34 -5.22
CA VAL A 45 -6.17 1.13 -5.86
C VAL A 45 -5.01 1.21 -4.87
N GLY A 46 -5.09 2.12 -3.89
CA GLY A 46 -4.04 2.32 -2.90
C GLY A 46 -4.05 1.29 -1.77
N GLY A 47 -5.20 0.68 -1.48
CA GLY A 47 -5.41 -0.31 -0.43
C GLY A 47 -5.98 -1.62 -0.94
N PHE A 48 -5.62 -2.04 -2.16
CA PHE A 48 -6.24 -3.17 -2.86
C PHE A 48 -6.35 -4.44 -2.01
N THR A 49 -5.28 -4.81 -1.31
CA THR A 49 -5.25 -6.02 -0.46
C THR A 49 -6.27 -5.95 0.68
N ASP A 50 -6.33 -4.83 1.41
CA ASP A 50 -7.30 -4.60 2.49
C ASP A 50 -8.74 -4.47 1.96
N PHE A 51 -8.89 -3.85 0.79
CA PHE A 51 -10.19 -3.68 0.16
C PHE A 51 -10.77 -5.02 -0.32
N VAL A 52 -9.94 -5.91 -0.86
CA VAL A 52 -10.34 -7.28 -1.19
C VAL A 52 -10.87 -8.01 0.06
N ASP A 53 -10.22 -7.86 1.21
CA ASP A 53 -10.71 -8.44 2.47
C ASP A 53 -12.02 -7.82 2.94
N THR A 54 -12.23 -6.52 2.70
CA THR A 54 -13.51 -5.87 2.98
C THR A 54 -14.63 -6.41 2.08
N VAL A 55 -14.38 -6.57 0.78
CA VAL A 55 -15.35 -7.18 -0.15
C VAL A 55 -15.70 -8.61 0.27
N ARG A 56 -14.69 -9.39 0.69
CA ARG A 56 -14.91 -10.75 1.21
C ARG A 56 -15.80 -10.73 2.46
N SER A 57 -15.51 -9.83 3.40
CA SER A 57 -16.32 -9.65 4.60
C SER A 57 -17.76 -9.28 4.28
N ALA A 58 -17.98 -8.33 3.36
CA ALA A 58 -19.30 -7.86 2.97
C ALA A 58 -20.13 -8.92 2.22
N THR A 59 -19.48 -9.84 1.53
CA THR A 59 -20.14 -10.89 0.72
C THR A 59 -20.23 -12.24 1.41
N ASN A 60 -19.67 -12.39 2.62
CA ASN A 60 -19.38 -13.69 3.24
C ASN A 60 -18.61 -14.63 2.30
N GLY A 61 -17.73 -14.06 1.46
CA GLY A 61 -16.91 -14.80 0.52
C GLY A 61 -15.75 -15.51 1.22
N VAL A 62 -15.33 -16.64 0.66
CA VAL A 62 -14.09 -17.34 1.05
C VAL A 62 -12.97 -17.00 0.08
N THR A 63 -11.76 -16.86 0.59
CA THR A 63 -10.56 -16.68 -0.24
C THR A 63 -10.31 -17.95 -1.04
N PRO A 64 -10.34 -17.89 -2.39
CA PRO A 64 -9.88 -18.99 -3.22
C PRO A 64 -8.40 -19.28 -2.92
N PRO A 65 -7.97 -20.56 -2.85
CA PRO A 65 -6.56 -20.89 -2.59
C PRO A 65 -5.57 -20.23 -3.56
N GLU A 66 -6.01 -20.00 -4.80
CA GLU A 66 -5.26 -19.32 -5.86
C GLU A 66 -4.95 -17.84 -5.55
N LEU A 67 -5.67 -17.22 -4.62
CA LEU A 67 -5.56 -15.80 -4.21
C LEU A 67 -4.92 -15.65 -2.82
N HIS A 68 -4.26 -16.69 -2.31
CA HIS A 68 -3.42 -16.58 -1.13
C HIS A 68 -2.08 -15.98 -1.55
N GLU A 69 -1.94 -14.66 -1.40
CA GLU A 69 -0.71 -13.93 -1.69
C GLU A 69 0.22 -14.01 -0.47
N ASP A 70 1.04 -15.07 -0.40
CA ASP A 70 1.97 -15.31 0.72
C ASP A 70 3.35 -15.79 0.20
N ASP A 71 3.75 -15.27 -0.97
CA ASP A 71 4.96 -15.70 -1.69
C ASP A 71 6.19 -14.82 -1.40
N CYS A 72 5.99 -13.66 -0.75
CA CYS A 72 7.08 -12.74 -0.41
C CYS A 72 8.11 -13.40 0.52
N THR A 73 9.40 -13.16 0.28
CA THR A 73 10.49 -13.64 1.13
C THR A 73 11.32 -12.48 1.66
N ALA A 74 11.58 -12.44 2.97
CA ALA A 74 12.46 -11.46 3.60
C ALA A 74 13.70 -12.11 4.23
N VAL A 75 14.83 -11.40 4.21
CA VAL A 75 16.10 -11.82 4.79
C VAL A 75 16.67 -10.70 5.65
N LEU A 76 17.09 -11.06 6.87
CA LEU A 76 17.80 -10.17 7.78
C LEU A 76 19.12 -10.81 8.21
N VAL A 77 20.21 -10.06 8.08
CA VAL A 77 21.52 -10.39 8.63
C VAL A 77 21.88 -9.33 9.67
N PRO A 78 22.01 -9.68 10.95
CA PRO A 78 22.34 -8.70 11.98
C PRO A 78 23.79 -8.24 11.87
N ASP A 79 24.10 -7.06 12.39
CA ASP A 79 25.45 -6.46 12.42
C ASP A 79 26.52 -7.42 12.95
N SER A 80 26.19 -8.20 13.98
CA SER A 80 27.08 -9.19 14.60
C SER A 80 27.50 -10.33 13.65
N ARG A 81 26.81 -10.48 12.52
CA ARG A 81 27.05 -11.47 11.47
C ARG A 81 27.52 -10.84 10.16
N ALA A 82 27.71 -9.52 10.12
CA ALA A 82 27.96 -8.74 8.91
C ALA A 82 28.98 -7.60 9.12
N ASN A 83 30.05 -7.84 9.88
CA ASN A 83 31.13 -6.85 10.13
C ASN A 83 30.66 -5.48 10.66
N GLY A 84 29.53 -5.43 11.37
CA GLY A 84 28.95 -4.18 11.86
C GLY A 84 27.97 -3.49 10.89
N GLU A 85 27.74 -4.06 9.71
CA GLU A 85 26.84 -3.52 8.68
C GLU A 85 25.79 -4.58 8.32
N GLY A 86 24.70 -4.65 9.08
CA GLY A 86 23.60 -5.57 8.83
C GLY A 86 22.95 -5.37 7.47
N PHE A 87 22.30 -6.43 6.98
CA PHE A 87 21.57 -6.42 5.73
C PHE A 87 20.09 -6.71 5.98
N LEU A 88 19.22 -5.98 5.28
CA LEU A 88 17.80 -6.26 5.17
C LEU A 88 17.44 -6.27 3.69
N ALA A 89 16.71 -7.28 3.24
CA ALA A 89 16.22 -7.37 1.89
C ALA A 89 14.93 -8.18 1.86
N GLN A 90 14.10 -7.95 0.84
CA GLN A 90 12.94 -8.78 0.58
C GLN A 90 12.65 -8.86 -0.92
N THR A 91 11.93 -9.91 -1.31
CA THR A 91 11.15 -9.90 -2.55
C THR A 91 9.78 -9.28 -2.29
N TRP A 92 9.10 -8.88 -3.37
CA TRP A 92 7.68 -8.57 -3.34
C TRP A 92 7.04 -9.31 -4.50
N ASP A 93 6.16 -10.24 -4.16
CA ASP A 93 5.60 -11.22 -5.07
C ASP A 93 4.12 -10.88 -5.23
N MET A 94 3.72 -10.56 -6.46
CA MET A 94 2.37 -10.16 -6.85
C MET A 94 2.10 -10.68 -8.27
N HIS A 95 0.85 -10.64 -8.71
CA HIS A 95 0.48 -10.95 -10.09
C HIS A 95 1.35 -10.15 -11.09
N ASP A 96 1.78 -10.80 -12.19
CA ASP A 96 2.77 -10.27 -13.13
C ASP A 96 2.39 -8.91 -13.74
N THR A 97 1.09 -8.68 -13.93
CA THR A 97 0.50 -7.42 -14.40
C THR A 97 0.82 -6.22 -13.50
N ALA A 98 1.22 -6.41 -12.24
CA ALA A 98 1.62 -5.32 -11.36
C ALA A 98 2.93 -4.64 -11.81
N THR A 99 3.77 -5.33 -12.60
CA THR A 99 5.13 -4.88 -12.96
C THR A 99 5.15 -3.46 -13.54
N ASP A 100 4.23 -3.13 -14.44
CA ASP A 100 4.18 -1.82 -15.11
C ASP A 100 3.69 -0.68 -14.18
N HIS A 101 3.20 -1.04 -12.99
CA HIS A 101 2.65 -0.12 -12.01
C HIS A 101 3.58 0.12 -10.82
N VAL A 102 4.72 -0.57 -10.75
CA VAL A 102 5.69 -0.42 -9.67
C VAL A 102 6.55 0.82 -9.90
N LEU A 103 6.78 1.60 -8.84
CA LEU A 103 7.66 2.77 -8.86
C LEU A 103 8.41 2.95 -7.54
N LEU A 104 9.49 3.74 -7.60
CA LEU A 104 10.27 4.14 -6.43
C LEU A 104 10.09 5.65 -6.19
N LEU A 105 9.52 6.01 -5.05
CA LEU A 105 9.37 7.38 -4.60
C LEU A 105 10.53 7.78 -3.69
N ARG A 106 11.03 9.00 -3.87
CA ARG A 106 11.83 9.69 -2.86
C ARG A 106 10.98 10.80 -2.27
N ILE A 107 10.48 10.57 -1.06
CA ILE A 107 9.65 11.56 -0.35
C ILE A 107 10.51 12.42 0.58
N LYS A 108 10.15 13.69 0.68
CA LYS A 108 10.79 14.70 1.55
C LYS A 108 9.72 15.54 2.25
N PRO A 109 9.01 14.95 3.21
CA PRO A 109 8.03 15.69 4.00
C PRO A 109 8.72 16.74 4.88
N ASP A 110 7.99 17.81 5.22
CA ASP A 110 8.56 18.95 5.96
C ASP A 110 8.83 18.63 7.44
N GLU A 111 7.98 17.80 8.06
CA GLU A 111 7.95 17.57 9.52
C GLU A 111 8.34 16.12 9.92
N CYS A 112 8.73 15.26 8.97
CA CYS A 112 9.13 13.88 9.25
C CYS A 112 10.31 13.41 8.38
N PRO A 113 10.94 12.25 8.70
CA PRO A 113 12.11 11.76 7.96
C PRO A 113 11.88 11.62 6.45
N SER A 114 12.90 11.94 5.66
CA SER A 114 12.87 11.61 4.22
C SER A 114 12.92 10.10 4.05
N ALA A 115 12.29 9.56 3.00
CA ALA A 115 12.28 8.13 2.74
C ALA A 115 12.38 7.78 1.26
N LEU A 116 12.88 6.57 1.01
CA LEU A 116 12.74 5.88 -0.26
C LEU A 116 11.66 4.80 -0.10
N ILE A 117 10.67 4.80 -0.99
CA ILE A 117 9.52 3.91 -0.92
C ILE A 117 9.32 3.24 -2.27
N PHE A 118 9.46 1.91 -2.31
CA PHE A 118 8.99 1.04 -3.37
C PHE A 118 7.48 0.85 -3.18
N THR A 119 6.68 1.21 -4.18
CA THR A 119 5.22 1.16 -4.13
C THR A 119 4.60 0.98 -5.52
N THR A 120 3.28 0.95 -5.61
CA THR A 120 2.53 0.92 -6.87
C THR A 120 1.84 2.25 -7.15
N THR A 121 1.49 2.50 -8.42
CA THR A 121 0.72 3.69 -8.81
C THR A 121 -0.60 3.75 -8.05
N GLY A 122 -0.80 4.79 -7.24
CA GLY A 122 -2.02 5.00 -6.45
C GLY A 122 -1.88 4.60 -4.98
N CYS A 123 -0.80 3.92 -4.58
CA CYS A 123 -0.49 3.61 -3.20
C CYS A 123 0.50 4.63 -2.62
N LEU A 124 0.20 5.18 -1.44
CA LEU A 124 1.03 6.23 -0.80
C LEU A 124 2.28 5.67 -0.12
N GLY A 125 2.26 4.38 0.26
CA GLY A 125 3.32 3.76 1.04
C GLY A 125 3.26 2.24 0.97
N GLN A 126 4.43 1.59 0.91
CA GLN A 126 4.52 0.13 0.92
C GLN A 126 5.87 -0.29 1.55
N ILE A 127 6.89 -0.63 0.75
CA ILE A 127 8.19 -1.12 1.27
C ILE A 127 9.21 0.00 1.13
N GLY A 128 10.04 0.25 2.15
CA GLY A 128 10.99 1.36 2.06
C GLY A 128 11.98 1.46 3.20
N MET A 129 12.76 2.53 3.18
CA MET A 129 13.65 2.91 4.27
C MET A 129 13.68 4.43 4.42
N ASN A 130 13.64 4.92 5.66
CA ASN A 130 13.81 6.35 5.94
C ASN A 130 15.27 6.73 6.24
N ASP A 131 15.56 8.02 6.28
CA ASP A 131 16.90 8.56 6.54
C ASP A 131 17.40 8.36 7.99
N GLN A 132 16.56 7.80 8.87
CA GLN A 132 16.92 7.36 10.22
C GLN A 132 17.24 5.85 10.29
N GLY A 133 17.16 5.13 9.16
CA GLY A 133 17.49 3.71 9.06
C GLY A 133 16.35 2.76 9.47
N VAL A 134 15.11 3.26 9.59
CA VAL A 134 13.92 2.39 9.78
C VAL A 134 13.51 1.85 8.42
N ALA A 135 13.38 0.52 8.32
CA ALA A 135 13.01 -0.24 7.14
C ALA A 135 12.19 -1.48 7.52
#